data_AF-A6BEH5-F1
#
_entry.id   AF-A6BEH5-F1
#
_cell.length_a   1.000
_cell.length_b   1.000
_cell.length_c   1.000
_cell.angle_alpha   90.00
_cell.angle_beta   90.00
_cell.angle_gamma   90.00
#
_symmetry.space_group_name_H-M   'P 1'
#
loop_
_entity.id
_entity.type
_entity.pdbx_description
1 polymer ?
#
loop_
_entity_poly.entity_id
_entity_poly.type
_entity_poly.pdbx_seq_one_letter_code
_entity_poly.pdbx_strand_id
1 'polypeptide(L)' 'MIHCKNPRCITSIEQGLDHVFVLTDPEKEVYRCKYCEEKYDGRRK' A
#
# COMPACT_ATOMS: atom_id res chain seq x y z
N MET A 1 2.78 -3.81 -11.42
CA MET A 1 3.14 -2.59 -10.68
C MET A 1 2.20 -2.47 -9.48
N ILE A 2 2.74 -2.36 -8.27
CA ILE A 2 1.96 -2.39 -7.02
C ILE A 2 1.67 -0.93 -6.61
N HIS A 3 0.40 -0.56 -6.54
CA HIS A 3 -0.03 0.78 -6.13
C HIS A 3 -1.01 0.70 -4.96
N CYS A 4 -0.98 1.72 -4.11
CA CYS A 4 -1.98 1.87 -3.07
C CYS A 4 -3.32 2.28 -3.70
N LYS A 5 -4.37 1.51 -3.42
CA LYS A 5 -5.73 1.75 -3.95
C LYS A 5 -6.60 2.62 -3.05
N ASN A 6 -6.09 3.04 -1.89
CA ASN A 6 -6.82 3.96 -1.01
C ASN A 6 -6.80 5.36 -1.64
N PRO A 7 -7.94 5.91 -2.09
CA PRO A 7 -8.00 7.22 -2.76
C PRO A 7 -7.60 8.38 -1.83
N ARG A 8 -7.50 8.15 -0.52
CA ARG A 8 -7.05 9.12 0.48
C ARG A 8 -5.57 8.99 0.83
N CYS A 9 -4.83 8.08 0.19
CA CYS A 9 -3.40 7.92 0.42
C CYS A 9 -2.63 9.05 -0.30
N ILE A 10 -1.60 9.62 0.35
CA ILE A 10 -0.78 10.69 -0.23
C ILE A 10 -0.16 10.30 -1.57
N THR A 11 0.28 9.03 -1.72
CA THR A 11 0.82 8.49 -2.98
C THR A 11 -0.19 8.40 -4.11
N SER A 12 -1.48 8.46 -3.80
CA SER A 12 -2.58 8.42 -4.79
C SER A 12 -3.05 9.83 -5.17
N ILE A 13 -2.62 10.86 -4.42
CA ILE A 13 -2.97 12.26 -4.63
C ILE A 13 -1.81 13.01 -5.29
N GLU A 14 -0.58 12.81 -4.80
CA GLU A 14 0.62 13.51 -5.26
C GLU A 14 1.41 12.67 -6.27
N GLN A 15 1.85 13.30 -7.36
CA GLN A 15 2.71 12.68 -8.36
C GLN A 15 4.16 12.61 -7.86
N GLY A 16 4.90 11.58 -8.30
CA GLY A 16 6.33 11.45 -8.00
C GLY A 16 6.65 10.86 -6.62
N LEU A 17 5.65 10.39 -5.88
CA LEU A 17 5.87 9.59 -4.66
C LEU A 17 5.85 8.10 -4.96
N ASP A 18 6.82 7.38 -4.42
CA ASP A 18 6.86 5.93 -4.53
C ASP A 18 5.82 5.25 -3.64
N HIS A 19 5.17 4.21 -4.18
CA HIS A 19 4.29 3.35 -3.41
C HIS A 19 5.09 2.30 -2.64
N VAL A 20 5.39 2.60 -1.38
CA VAL A 20 6.15 1.73 -0.48
C VAL A 20 5.20 0.89 0.38
N PHE A 21 5.44 -0.42 0.43
CA PHE A 21 4.73 -1.37 1.27
C PHE A 21 5.70 -2.06 2.23
N VAL A 22 5.27 -2.21 3.47
CA VAL A 22 6.07 -2.81 4.56
C VAL A 22 5.38 -4.06 5.10
N LEU A 23 6.18 -5.08 5.42
CA LEU A 23 5.70 -6.28 6.09
C LEU A 23 5.39 -5.95 7.56
N THR A 24 4.12 -6.04 7.94
CA THR A 24 3.63 -5.67 9.28
C THR A 24 3.24 -6.86 10.13
N ASP A 25 2.90 -7.98 9.51
CA ASP A 25 2.66 -9.26 10.18
C ASP A 25 3.43 -10.33 9.39
N PRO A 26 4.62 -10.75 9.86
CA PRO A 26 5.42 -11.77 9.18
C PRO A 26 4.78 -13.15 9.16
N GLU A 27 4.00 -13.50 10.18
CA GLU A 27 3.35 -14.81 10.27
C GLU A 27 2.20 -14.94 9.26
N LYS A 28 1.48 -13.85 9.02
CA LYS A 28 0.37 -13.79 8.05
C LYS A 28 0.76 -13.16 6.70
N GLU A 29 2.04 -12.87 6.51
CA GLU A 29 2.59 -12.22 5.31
C GLU A 29 1.82 -10.93 4.91
N VAL A 30 1.43 -10.13 5.91
CA VAL A 30 0.60 -8.93 5.68
C VAL A 30 1.48 -7.74 5.36
N TYR A 31 1.38 -7.28 4.11
CA TYR A 31 1.95 -6.02 3.66
C TYR A 31 0.95 -4.88 3.82
N ARG A 32 1.42 -3.73 4.31
CA ARG A 32 0.62 -2.49 4.43
C ARG A 32 1.33 -1.33 3.77
N CYS A 33 0.56 -0.40 3.20
CA CYS A 33 1.12 0.83 2.67
C CYS A 33 1.81 1.63 3.78
N LYS A 34 3.04 2.10 3.55
CA LYS A 34 3.80 2.91 4.53
C LYS A 34 3.07 4.20 4.93
N TYR A 35 2.20 4.72 4.08
CA TYR A 35 1.61 6.05 4.26
C TYR A 35 0.22 6.06 4.87
N CYS A 36 -0.65 5.11 4.50
CA CYS A 36 -2.03 5.05 5.00
C CYS A 36 -2.38 3.75 5.72
N GLU A 37 -1.40 2.86 5.89
CA GLU A 37 -1.52 1.56 6.57
C GLU A 37 -2.55 0.60 5.97
N GLU A 38 -3.13 0.95 4.82
CA GLU A 38 -4.06 0.10 4.10
C GLU A 38 -3.38 -1.23 3.75
N LYS A 39 -4.06 -2.33 4.08
CA LYS A 39 -3.58 -3.68 3.77
C LYS A 39 -3.51 -3.84 2.25
N TYR A 40 -2.37 -4.30 1.77
CA TYR A 40 -2.25 -4.67 0.37
C TYR A 40 -3.06 -5.94 0.09
N ASP A 41 -4.05 -5.82 -0.80
CA ASP A 41 -4.83 -6.94 -1.31
C ASP A 41 -4.44 -7.20 -2.77
N GLY A 42 -3.61 -8.23 -2.98
CA GLY A 42 -3.11 -8.62 -4.29
C GLY A 42 -4.17 -9.19 -5.24
N ARG A 43 -5.44 -9.32 -4.81
CA ARG A 43 -6.53 -9.94 -5.60
C ARG A 43 -7.44 -8.92 -6.25
N ARG A 44 -7.37 -7.64 -5.89
CA ARG A 44 -8.09 -6.59 -6.59
C ARG A 44 -7.39 -6.34 -7.92
N LYS A 45 -7.90 -6.90 -9.03
CA LYS A 45 -7.63 -6.38 -10.38
C LYS A 45 -8.25 -4.99 -10.47
#